data_AF-A0A7V1ANF5-F1
#
_entry.id   AF-A0A7V1ANF5-F1
#
_cell.length_a   1.000
_cell.length_b   1.000
_cell.length_c   1.000
_cell.angle_alpha   90.00
_cell.angle_beta   90.00
_cell.angle_gamma   90.00
#
_symmetry.space_group_name_H-M   'P 1'
#
loop_
_entity.id
_entity.type
_entity.pdbx_description
1 polymer ?
#
loop_
_entity_poly.entity_id
_entity_poly.type
_entity_poly.pdbx_seq_one_letter_code
_entity_poly.pdbx_strand_id
1 'polypeptide(L)' 'ASVKGGGLSGQAGALLLGISRALVKVDEGFRSNLHKAGFLTRDPRMVERKKYGQPKARKRFQFSKR' A
#
# COMPACT_ATOMS: atom_id res chain seq x y z
N ALA A 1 -16.87 3.42 -9.41
CA ALA A 1 -16.19 3.02 -8.16
C ALA A 1 -16.06 4.24 -7.26
N SER A 2 -16.31 4.11 -5.95
CA SER A 2 -16.12 5.20 -4.99
C SER A 2 -14.86 4.93 -4.16
N VAL A 3 -13.95 5.90 -4.08
CA VAL A 3 -12.70 5.82 -3.29
C VAL A 3 -12.63 7.07 -2.42
N LYS A 4 -12.27 6.92 -1.14
CA LYS A 4 -12.20 8.02 -0.17
C LYS A 4 -10.93 7.90 0.67
N GLY A 5 -10.27 9.03 0.96
CA GLY A 5 -9.03 9.10 1.74
C GLY A 5 -7.75 8.80 0.94
N GLY A 6 -6.59 8.92 1.58
CA GLY A 6 -5.27 8.68 0.97
C GLY A 6 -4.85 9.75 -0.06
N GLY A 7 -3.86 9.43 -0.90
CA GLY A 7 -3.43 10.24 -2.04
C GLY A 7 -3.69 9.54 -3.38
N LEU A 8 -3.41 10.21 -4.51
CA LEU A 8 -3.72 9.74 -5.86
C LEU A 8 -3.18 8.33 -6.16
N SER A 9 -1.90 8.08 -5.83
CA SER A 9 -1.27 6.77 -6.06
C SER A 9 -1.88 5.66 -5.20
N GLY A 10 -2.20 5.95 -3.93
CA GLY A 10 -2.87 5.00 -3.04
C GLY A 10 -4.29 4.68 -3.49
N GLN A 11 -5.02 5.67 -4.01
CA GLN A 11 -6.35 5.48 -4.56
C GLN A 11 -6.32 4.62 -5.83
N ALA A 12 -5.36 4.86 -6.74
CA ALA A 12 -5.18 4.04 -7.94
C ALA A 12 -4.93 2.56 -7.59
N GLY A 13 -4.05 2.29 -6.62
CA GLY A 13 -3.80 0.93 -6.12
C GLY A 13 -5.03 0.28 -5.48
N ALA A 14 -5.81 1.04 -4.71
CA ALA A 14 -7.06 0.55 -4.12
C ALA A 14 -8.12 0.19 -5.18
N LEU A 15 -8.23 1.01 -6.23
CA LEU A 15 -9.15 0.81 -7.34
C LEU A 15 -8.76 -0.44 -8.15
N LEU A 16 -7.46 -0.60 -8.44
CA LEU A 16 -6.92 -1.78 -9.11
C LEU A 16 -7.25 -3.07 -8.34
N LEU A 17 -6.95 -3.12 -7.04
CA LEU A 17 -7.25 -4.30 -6.21
C LEU A 17 -8.76 -4.59 -6.15
N GLY A 18 -9.60 -3.55 -6.13
CA GLY A 18 -11.05 -3.67 -6.18
C GLY A 18 -11.55 -4.31 -7.48
N ILE A 19 -11.03 -3.86 -8.62
CA ILE A 19 -11.37 -4.42 -9.95
C ILE A 19 -10.89 -5.87 -10.05
N SER A 20 -9.65 -6.17 -9.64
CA SER A 20 -9.13 -7.54 -9.71
C SER A 20 -9.96 -8.53 -8.87
N ARG A 21 -10.44 -8.10 -7.70
CA ARG A 21 -11.36 -8.91 -6.88
C ARG A 21 -12.73 -9.08 -7.51
N ALA A 22 -13.24 -8.07 -8.20
CA ALA A 22 -14.50 -8.18 -8.94
C ALA A 22 -14.38 -9.16 -10.11
N LEU A 23 -13.28 -9.13 -10.87
CA LEU A 23 -13.02 -10.06 -11.98
C LEU A 23 -12.94 -11.51 -11.52
N VAL A 24 -12.26 -11.79 -10.40
CA VAL A 24 -12.20 -13.14 -9.84
C VAL A 24 -13.57 -13.68 -9.43
N LYS A 25 -14.51 -12.81 -9.01
CA LYS A 25 -15.88 -13.22 -8.69
C LYS A 25 -16.72 -13.55 -9.93
N VAL A 26 -16.39 -12.97 -11.08
CA VAL A 26 -17.08 -13.24 -12.35
C VAL A 26 -16.62 -14.57 -12.92
N ASP A 27 -15.30 -14.83 -12.90
CA ASP A 27 -14.72 -16.10 -13.32
C ASP A 27 -13.44 -16.39 -12.52
N GLU A 28 -13.40 -17.56 -11.93
CA GLU A 28 -12.28 -18.04 -11.11
C GLU A 28 -11.05 -18.37 -11.97
N GLY A 29 -11.21 -18.59 -13.27
CA GLY A 29 -10.12 -18.80 -14.23
C GLY A 29 -9.11 -17.64 -14.26
N PHE A 30 -9.56 -16.41 -13.99
CA PHE A 30 -8.68 -15.24 -13.95
C PHE A 30 -7.76 -15.20 -12.72
N ARG A 31 -8.06 -15.96 -11.66
CA ARG A 31 -7.30 -15.90 -10.39
C ARG A 31 -5.83 -16.21 -10.57
N SER A 32 -5.49 -17.25 -11.34
CA SER A 32 -4.10 -17.67 -11.57
C SER A 32 -3.30 -16.57 -12.30
N ASN A 33 -3.86 -16.00 -13.35
CA ASN A 33 -3.22 -14.95 -14.15
C ASN A 33 -3.07 -13.65 -13.36
N LEU A 34 -4.13 -13.23 -12.64
CA LEU A 34 -4.10 -12.02 -11.82
C LEU A 34 -3.16 -12.15 -10.61
N HIS A 35 -3.03 -13.34 -10.03
CA HIS A 35 -2.08 -13.60 -8.96
C HIS A 35 -0.64 -13.53 -9.46
N LYS A 36 -0.33 -14.16 -10.61
CA LYS A 36 0.99 -14.07 -11.25
C LYS A 36 1.37 -12.63 -11.61
N ALA A 37 0.40 -11.82 -12.03
CA ALA A 37 0.60 -10.40 -12.31
C ALA A 37 0.68 -9.52 -11.04
N GLY A 38 0.47 -10.07 -9.84
CA GLY A 38 0.59 -9.35 -8.56
C GLY A 38 -0.60 -8.46 -8.20
N PHE A 39 -1.71 -8.53 -8.93
CA PHE A 39 -2.86 -7.62 -8.75
C PHE A 39 -3.81 -8.01 -7.61
N LEU A 40 -3.68 -9.23 -7.07
CA LEU A 40 -4.49 -9.72 -5.95
C LEU A 40 -3.89 -9.43 -4.57
N THR A 41 -2.60 -9.08 -4.51
CA THR A 41 -1.89 -8.85 -3.25
C THR A 41 -2.13 -7.41 -2.77
N ARG A 42 -2.61 -7.25 -1.54
CA ARG A 42 -2.71 -5.93 -0.91
C ARG A 42 -1.33 -5.46 -0.48
N ASP A 43 -0.99 -4.20 -0.77
CA ASP A 43 0.19 -3.55 -0.20
C ASP A 43 -0.02 -3.24 1.30
N PRO A 44 0.75 -3.86 2.22
CA PRO A 44 0.62 -3.62 3.65
C PRO A 44 1.43 -2.40 4.14
N ARG A 45 2.24 -1.76 3.28
CA ARG A 45 3.11 -0.65 3.68
C ARG A 45 2.29 0.51 4.21
N MET A 46 2.75 1.07 5.33
CA MET A 46 2.13 2.21 6.00
C MET A 46 3.22 3.16 6.48
N VAL A 47 2.89 4.45 6.59
CA VAL A 47 3.81 5.45 7.15
C VAL A 47 4.08 5.12 8.61
N GLU A 48 5.35 4.92 8.95
CA GLU A 48 5.78 4.74 10.32
C GLU A 48 5.54 6.01 11.15
N ARG A 49 5.12 5.83 12.41
CA ARG A 49 4.94 6.94 13.34
C ARG A 49 6.27 7.62 13.68
N LYS A 50 6.20 8.91 14.05
CA LYS A 50 7.34 9.63 14.65
C LYS A 50 7.65 9.06 16.04
N LYS A 51 8.92 8.77 16.30
CA LYS A 51 9.43 8.37 17.62
C LYS A 51 9.87 9.61 18.40
N TYR A 52 9.72 9.59 19.73
CA TYR A 52 10.17 10.70 20.58
C TYR A 52 11.69 10.89 20.47
N GLY A 53 12.15 12.13 20.61
CA GLY A 53 13.57 12.48 20.44
C GLY A 53 14.11 12.36 19.01
N GLN A 54 13.26 12.09 18.00
CA GLN A 54 13.66 11.99 16.60
C GLN A 54 12.90 13.00 15.71
N PRO A 55 13.56 13.64 14.73
CA PRO A 55 12.88 14.55 13.80
C PRO A 55 11.89 13.85 12.86
N LYS A 56 12.11 12.57 12.51
CA LYS A 56 11.19 11.73 11.70
C LYS A 56 11.15 10.30 12.26
N ALA A 57 10.48 9.35 11.59
CA ALA A 57 10.34 7.97 12.05
C ALA A 57 11.68 7.26 12.37
N ARG A 58 12.73 7.54 11.60
CA ARG A 58 14.07 6.93 11.76
C ARG A 58 15.24 7.93 11.76
N LYS A 59 15.02 9.18 11.31
CA LYS A 59 16.08 10.21 11.23
C LYS A 59 16.53 10.57 12.64
N ARG A 60 17.84 10.61 12.89
CA ARG A 60 18.44 11.01 14.17
C ARG A 60 19.10 12.38 14.05
N PHE A 61 19.24 13.09 15.18
CA PHE A 61 20.11 14.25 15.27
C PHE A 61 21.57 13.81 15.27
N GLN A 62 22.48 14.69 14.86
CA GLN A 62 23.92 14.45 14.94
C GLN A 62 24.34 14.38 16.42
N PHE A 63 25.12 13.36 16.77
CA PHE A 63 25.71 13.23 18.10
C PHE A 63 27.06 13.94 18.14
N SER A 64 27.26 14.88 19.08
CA SER A 64 28.56 15.49 19.37
C SER A 64 29.22 14.75 20.53
N LYS A 65 30.29 14.00 20.25
CA LYS A 65 31.14 13.40 21.29
C LYS A 65 32.08 14.49 21.82
N ARG A 66 32.25 14.58 23.14
CA ARG A 66 33.28 15.40 23.79
C ARG A 66 34.53 14.57 24.01
#